data_AF-T0ZA12-F1
#
_entry.id   AF-T0ZA12-F1
#
_cell.length_a   1.000
_cell.length_b   1.000
_cell.length_c   1.000
_cell.angle_alpha   90.00
_cell.angle_beta   90.00
_cell.angle_gamma   90.00
#
_symmetry.space_group_name_H-M   'P 1'
#
loop_
_entity.id
_entity.type
_entity.pdbx_description
1 polymer ?
#
loop_
_entity_poly.entity_id
_entity_poly.type
_entity_poly.pdbx_seq_one_letter_code
_entity_poly.pdbx_strand_id
1 'polypeptide(L)'
;YFTWSRSELKHLLGPDELKAISWRYGIGSEGRMPHDPERNVLYRLLPLTEVAATLGRKPEEAQDLLLKAEAKMRRAREGRPTPAVDPALYASLNGILAGNLALAGRLTGQKMLLERARAAVDRFLDEAYEPSRGVAHQLTPDGPRIWGLLEDQVSFAGGLLKVAEATQEDRYLRTAGKILELAQEAYLSPTDGLLRDLAPSLYDGPKVGNWELPNVPLEDTPHLSPNAAAALAWEHLEALTS
;
A
#
# COMPACT_ATOMS: atom_id res chain seq x y z
N TYR A 1 -11.41 8.30 -15.51
CA TYR A 1 -10.81 7.10 -16.13
C TYR A 1 -11.61 5.82 -15.92
N PHE A 2 -11.83 5.36 -14.68
CA PHE A 2 -12.53 4.09 -14.36
C PHE A 2 -14.07 4.14 -14.41
N THR A 3 -14.64 5.33 -14.48
CA THR A 3 -16.10 5.54 -14.46
C THR A 3 -16.68 5.61 -15.87
N TRP A 4 -17.99 5.32 -15.96
CA TRP A 4 -18.73 5.31 -17.21
C TRP A 4 -20.08 6.01 -17.08
N SER A 5 -20.43 6.82 -18.07
CA SER A 5 -21.80 7.26 -18.26
C SER A 5 -22.60 6.25 -19.08
N ARG A 6 -23.92 6.24 -18.90
CA ARG A 6 -24.81 5.40 -19.71
C ARG A 6 -24.79 5.80 -21.18
N SER A 7 -24.60 7.08 -21.48
CA SER A 7 -24.49 7.60 -22.85
C SER A 7 -23.21 7.10 -23.53
N GLU A 8 -22.04 7.16 -22.89
CA GLU A 8 -20.79 6.59 -23.41
C GLU A 8 -20.96 5.10 -23.75
N LEU A 9 -21.57 4.33 -22.84
CA LEU A 9 -21.78 2.89 -23.05
C LEU A 9 -22.77 2.61 -24.18
N LYS A 10 -23.81 3.43 -24.36
CA LYS A 10 -24.77 3.29 -25.45
C LYS A 10 -24.13 3.53 -26.83
N HIS A 11 -23.13 4.39 -26.93
CA HIS A 11 -22.40 4.61 -28.18
C HIS A 11 -21.38 3.48 -28.46
N LEU A 12 -20.88 2.84 -27.41
CA LEU A 12 -19.83 1.81 -27.52
C LEU A 12 -20.38 0.38 -27.72
N LEU A 13 -21.51 0.07 -27.07
CA LEU A 13 -22.02 -1.28 -26.92
C LEU A 13 -23.31 -1.47 -27.72
N GLY A 14 -23.50 -2.69 -28.22
CA GLY A 14 -24.79 -3.11 -28.77
C GLY A 14 -25.88 -3.17 -27.69
N PRO A 15 -27.17 -3.22 -28.06
CA PRO A 15 -28.29 -3.21 -27.10
C PRO A 15 -28.20 -4.33 -26.04
N ASP A 16 -27.88 -5.55 -26.46
CA ASP A 16 -27.76 -6.71 -25.57
C ASP A 16 -26.54 -6.58 -24.65
N GLU A 17 -25.40 -6.13 -25.18
CA GLU A 17 -24.17 -5.86 -24.42
C GLU A 17 -24.42 -4.79 -23.36
N LEU A 18 -25.08 -3.69 -23.73
CA LEU A 18 -25.42 -2.60 -22.81
C LEU A 18 -26.35 -3.10 -21.70
N LYS A 19 -27.35 -3.92 -22.02
CA LYS A 19 -28.27 -4.50 -21.04
C LYS A 19 -27.51 -5.42 -20.08
N ALA A 20 -26.66 -6.30 -20.60
CA ALA A 20 -25.83 -7.22 -19.80
C ALA A 20 -24.91 -6.46 -18.84
N ILE A 21 -24.17 -5.48 -19.35
CA ILE A 21 -23.24 -4.65 -18.58
C ILE A 21 -23.98 -3.81 -17.53
N SER A 22 -25.16 -3.27 -17.86
CA SER A 22 -25.94 -2.48 -16.90
C SER A 22 -26.38 -3.29 -15.69
N TRP A 23 -26.86 -4.52 -15.91
CA TRP A 23 -27.26 -5.43 -14.83
C TRP A 23 -26.07 -6.01 -14.07
N ARG A 24 -24.99 -6.34 -14.78
CA ARG A 24 -23.79 -6.87 -14.15
C ARG A 24 -23.11 -5.83 -13.26
N TYR A 25 -23.05 -4.58 -13.71
CA TYR A 25 -22.20 -3.54 -13.14
C TYR A 25 -22.93 -2.36 -12.47
N GLY A 26 -24.25 -2.43 -12.30
CA GLY A 26 -25.02 -1.42 -11.56
C GLY A 26 -25.04 -0.04 -12.22
N ILE A 27 -25.15 0.01 -13.55
CA ILE A 27 -25.18 1.30 -14.25
C ILE A 27 -26.57 1.91 -14.15
N GLY A 28 -26.66 3.08 -13.52
CA GLY A 28 -27.91 3.78 -13.25
C GLY A 28 -28.53 3.48 -11.88
N SER A 29 -27.88 2.68 -11.04
CA SER A 29 -28.25 2.46 -9.62
C SER A 29 -27.38 3.30 -8.68
N GLU A 30 -27.14 2.85 -7.44
CA GLU A 30 -26.42 3.58 -6.38
C GLU A 30 -24.94 3.88 -6.69
N GLY A 31 -24.36 3.32 -7.75
CA GLY A 31 -22.96 3.53 -8.13
C GLY A 31 -22.62 4.91 -8.71
N ARG A 32 -23.47 5.93 -8.59
CA ARG A 32 -23.23 7.26 -9.17
C ARG A 32 -22.20 8.06 -8.38
N MET A 33 -21.37 8.85 -9.06
CA MET A 33 -20.43 9.75 -8.39
C MET A 33 -21.16 10.97 -7.80
N PRO A 34 -20.94 11.35 -6.53
CA PRO A 34 -21.59 12.53 -5.95
C PRO A 34 -21.32 13.84 -6.71
N HIS A 35 -20.10 14.00 -7.24
CA HIS A 35 -19.68 15.19 -7.99
C HIS A 35 -19.93 15.09 -9.51
N ASP A 36 -20.34 13.93 -10.02
CA ASP A 36 -20.74 13.73 -11.42
C ASP A 36 -21.83 12.65 -11.50
N PRO A 37 -23.11 13.02 -11.30
CA PRO A 37 -24.21 12.06 -11.24
C PRO A 37 -24.45 11.28 -12.53
N GLU A 38 -23.92 11.74 -13.67
CA GLU A 38 -24.03 11.01 -14.94
C GLU A 38 -23.06 9.83 -15.03
N ARG A 39 -21.98 9.86 -14.21
CA ARG A 39 -20.95 8.83 -14.17
C ARG A 39 -21.20 7.80 -13.08
N ASN A 40 -20.92 6.54 -13.42
CA ASN A 40 -21.08 5.38 -12.56
C ASN A 40 -19.71 4.74 -12.27
N VAL A 41 -19.48 4.41 -11.00
CA VAL A 41 -18.48 3.45 -10.54
C VAL A 41 -19.07 2.05 -10.73
N LEU A 42 -18.35 1.22 -11.47
CA LEU A 42 -18.79 -0.15 -11.73
C LEU A 42 -18.58 -1.01 -10.48
N TYR A 43 -19.62 -1.72 -10.07
CA TYR A 43 -19.54 -2.73 -9.00
C TYR A 43 -20.39 -3.93 -9.41
N ARG A 44 -20.04 -5.13 -8.93
CA ARG A 44 -20.79 -6.34 -9.27
C ARG A 44 -22.15 -6.30 -8.57
N LEU A 45 -23.19 -5.92 -9.31
CA LEU A 45 -24.57 -5.86 -8.80
C LEU A 45 -25.21 -7.25 -8.78
N LEU A 46 -25.25 -7.92 -9.93
CA LEU A 46 -25.84 -9.25 -10.07
C LEU A 46 -24.79 -10.31 -10.46
N PRO A 47 -24.90 -11.56 -9.99
CA PRO A 47 -24.09 -12.67 -10.48
C PRO A 47 -24.44 -13.01 -11.94
N LEU A 48 -23.54 -13.72 -12.64
CA LEU A 48 -23.70 -14.07 -14.05
C LEU A 48 -25.01 -14.80 -14.34
N THR A 49 -25.41 -15.73 -13.46
CA THR A 49 -26.63 -16.54 -13.60
C THR A 49 -27.90 -15.68 -13.64
N GLU A 50 -27.97 -14.65 -12.79
CA GLU A 50 -29.10 -13.71 -12.76
C GLU A 50 -29.08 -12.74 -13.94
N VAL A 51 -27.89 -12.33 -14.38
CA VAL A 51 -27.74 -11.55 -15.62
C VAL A 51 -28.24 -12.36 -16.82
N ALA A 52 -27.86 -13.64 -16.92
CA ALA A 52 -28.30 -14.53 -17.98
C ALA A 52 -29.83 -14.71 -17.98
N ALA A 53 -30.43 -14.92 -16.81
CA ALA A 53 -31.89 -15.00 -16.65
C ALA A 53 -32.59 -13.70 -17.10
N THR A 54 -32.04 -12.53 -16.73
CA THR A 54 -32.57 -11.22 -17.12
C THR A 54 -32.46 -10.95 -18.63
N LEU A 55 -31.50 -11.59 -19.29
CA LEU A 55 -31.31 -11.55 -20.74
C LEU A 55 -32.12 -12.62 -21.48
N GLY A 56 -32.72 -13.60 -20.77
CA GLY A 56 -33.35 -14.77 -21.39
C GLY A 56 -32.35 -15.66 -22.13
N ARG A 57 -31.10 -15.69 -21.68
CA ARG A 57 -29.98 -16.42 -22.30
C ARG A 57 -29.42 -17.49 -21.38
N LYS A 58 -28.70 -18.45 -21.96
CA LYS A 58 -27.91 -19.39 -21.18
C LYS A 58 -26.71 -18.68 -20.52
N PRO A 59 -26.21 -19.16 -19.36
CA PRO A 59 -25.07 -18.55 -18.68
C PRO A 59 -23.83 -18.39 -19.58
N GLU A 60 -23.56 -19.35 -20.45
CA GLU A 60 -22.42 -19.34 -21.38
C GLU A 60 -22.53 -18.21 -22.40
N GLU A 61 -23.72 -18.02 -22.97
CA GLU A 61 -23.98 -16.94 -23.94
C GLU A 61 -23.89 -15.56 -23.28
N ALA A 62 -24.39 -15.44 -22.03
CA ALA A 62 -24.28 -14.20 -21.26
C ALA A 62 -22.82 -13.89 -20.90
N GLN A 63 -22.01 -14.92 -20.61
CA GLN A 63 -20.59 -14.76 -20.33
C GLN A 63 -19.84 -14.27 -21.58
N ASP A 64 -20.07 -14.87 -22.74
CA ASP A 64 -19.46 -14.43 -24.00
C ASP A 64 -19.83 -12.98 -24.35
N LEU A 65 -21.07 -12.61 -24.09
CA LEU A 65 -21.56 -11.25 -24.30
C LEU A 65 -20.87 -10.24 -23.37
N LEU A 66 -20.72 -10.58 -22.08
CA LEU A 66 -20.01 -9.75 -21.11
C LEU A 66 -18.53 -9.59 -21.47
N LEU A 67 -17.85 -10.68 -21.84
CA LEU A 67 -16.43 -10.62 -22.24
C LEU A 67 -16.22 -9.71 -23.46
N LYS A 68 -17.09 -9.78 -24.47
CA LYS A 68 -17.05 -8.89 -25.64
C LYS A 68 -17.26 -7.43 -25.25
N ALA A 69 -18.25 -7.16 -24.40
CA ALA A 69 -18.55 -5.81 -23.94
C ALA A 69 -17.42 -5.23 -23.07
N GLU A 70 -16.87 -6.02 -22.14
CA GLU A 70 -15.73 -5.64 -21.30
C GLU A 70 -14.48 -5.36 -22.12
N ALA A 71 -14.23 -6.12 -23.19
CA ALA A 71 -13.12 -5.87 -24.11
C ALA A 71 -13.29 -4.52 -24.83
N LYS A 72 -14.51 -4.21 -25.32
CA LYS A 72 -14.81 -2.90 -25.93
C LYS A 72 -14.62 -1.76 -24.92
N MET A 73 -15.16 -1.90 -23.71
CA MET A 73 -15.01 -0.93 -22.63
C MET A 73 -13.54 -0.72 -22.27
N ARG A 74 -12.75 -1.80 -22.16
CA ARG A 74 -11.31 -1.71 -21.90
C ARG A 74 -10.58 -0.91 -22.98
N ARG A 75 -10.76 -1.24 -24.26
CA ARG A 75 -10.13 -0.52 -25.37
C ARG A 75 -10.52 0.96 -25.41
N ALA A 76 -11.79 1.27 -25.21
CA ALA A 76 -12.26 2.66 -25.16
C ALA A 76 -11.73 3.41 -23.93
N ARG A 77 -11.45 2.71 -22.81
CA ARG A 77 -10.82 3.31 -21.63
C ARG A 77 -9.33 3.57 -21.81
N GLU A 78 -8.62 2.73 -22.55
CA GLU A 78 -7.19 2.91 -22.86
C GLU A 78 -6.90 4.20 -23.63
N GLY A 79 -7.88 4.71 -24.41
CA GLY A 79 -7.77 6.01 -25.08
C GLY A 79 -8.04 7.24 -24.18
N ARG A 80 -8.32 7.06 -22.89
CA ARG A 80 -8.61 8.15 -21.95
C ARG A 80 -7.34 8.56 -21.19
N PRO A 81 -7.24 9.81 -20.72
CA PRO A 81 -6.19 10.20 -19.78
C PRO A 81 -6.20 9.28 -18.55
N THR A 82 -5.09 8.57 -18.35
CA THR A 82 -4.86 7.76 -17.16
C THR A 82 -4.75 8.67 -15.94
N PRO A 83 -5.33 8.30 -14.78
CA PRO A 83 -5.06 9.03 -13.55
C PRO A 83 -3.57 8.94 -13.26
N ALA A 84 -3.02 9.97 -12.64
CA ALA A 84 -1.66 9.89 -12.11
C ALA A 84 -1.60 8.73 -11.13
N VAL A 85 -0.65 7.82 -11.34
CA VAL A 85 -0.31 6.76 -10.40
C VAL A 85 0.95 7.23 -9.71
N ASP A 86 0.91 7.36 -8.38
CA ASP A 86 2.11 7.61 -7.60
C ASP A 86 2.99 6.34 -7.63
N PRO A 87 4.18 6.38 -8.23
CA PRO A 87 5.08 5.22 -8.26
C PRO A 87 5.88 5.06 -6.97
N ALA A 88 5.75 5.98 -6.00
CA ALA A 88 6.52 5.94 -4.76
C ALA A 88 6.22 4.68 -3.94
N LEU A 89 7.29 4.03 -3.50
CA LEU A 89 7.25 2.99 -2.49
C LEU A 89 7.50 3.63 -1.13
N TYR A 90 6.75 3.24 -0.10
CA TYR A 90 6.82 3.83 1.23
C TYR A 90 7.51 2.89 2.22
N ALA A 91 8.49 3.38 2.98
CA ALA A 91 9.30 2.54 3.88
C ALA A 91 8.47 1.88 4.98
N SER A 92 7.61 2.64 5.68
CA SER A 92 6.78 2.08 6.75
C SER A 92 5.91 0.91 6.26
N LEU A 93 5.20 1.10 5.15
CA LEU A 93 4.33 0.10 4.55
C LEU A 93 5.11 -1.11 4.02
N ASN A 94 6.27 -0.91 3.38
CA ASN A 94 7.10 -2.01 2.90
C ASN A 94 7.73 -2.80 4.05
N GLY A 95 8.12 -2.15 5.15
CA GLY A 95 8.58 -2.80 6.37
C GLY A 95 7.51 -3.72 6.97
N ILE A 96 6.29 -3.19 7.17
CA ILE A 96 5.15 -3.96 7.68
C ILE A 96 4.80 -5.13 6.76
N LEU A 97 4.72 -4.87 5.44
CA LEU A 97 4.43 -5.89 4.43
C LEU A 97 5.48 -7.00 4.46
N ALA A 98 6.76 -6.66 4.43
CA ALA A 98 7.85 -7.63 4.45
C ALA A 98 7.83 -8.47 5.72
N GLY A 99 7.63 -7.86 6.89
CA GLY A 99 7.52 -8.59 8.15
C GLY A 99 6.35 -9.58 8.18
N ASN A 100 5.20 -9.20 7.61
CA ASN A 100 4.03 -10.08 7.53
C ASN A 100 4.22 -11.20 6.49
N LEU A 101 4.88 -10.92 5.36
CA LEU A 101 5.25 -11.95 4.38
C LEU A 101 6.27 -12.94 4.97
N ALA A 102 7.23 -12.46 5.76
CA ALA A 102 8.20 -13.29 6.47
C ALA A 102 7.51 -14.24 7.46
N LEU A 103 6.61 -13.69 8.29
CA LEU A 103 5.82 -14.47 9.24
C LEU A 103 4.95 -15.51 8.53
N ALA A 104 4.21 -15.10 7.49
CA ALA A 104 3.36 -16.01 6.73
C ALA A 104 4.17 -17.11 6.02
N GLY A 105 5.33 -16.76 5.45
CA GLY A 105 6.25 -17.72 4.83
C GLY A 105 6.75 -18.76 5.83
N ARG A 106 7.12 -18.32 7.04
CA ARG A 106 7.54 -19.21 8.13
C ARG A 106 6.43 -20.15 8.59
N LEU A 107 5.23 -19.63 8.81
CA LEU A 107 4.08 -20.41 9.31
C LEU A 107 3.51 -21.39 8.28
N THR A 108 3.56 -21.04 6.99
CA THR A 108 2.94 -21.84 5.92
C THR A 108 3.93 -22.67 5.11
N GLY A 109 5.25 -22.47 5.30
CA GLY A 109 6.30 -23.11 4.50
C GLY A 109 6.40 -22.60 3.06
N GLN A 110 5.66 -21.54 2.69
CA GLN A 110 5.67 -21.00 1.34
C GLN A 110 6.90 -20.13 1.09
N LYS A 111 7.94 -20.71 0.48
CA LYS A 111 9.21 -20.03 0.16
C LYS A 111 9.02 -18.72 -0.63
N MET A 112 8.06 -18.68 -1.54
CA MET A 112 7.75 -17.47 -2.31
C MET A 112 7.45 -16.26 -1.42
N LEU A 113 6.80 -16.45 -0.27
CA LEU A 113 6.50 -15.34 0.65
C LEU A 113 7.78 -14.79 1.29
N LEU A 114 8.72 -15.66 1.67
CA LEU A 114 10.03 -15.24 2.19
C LEU A 114 10.85 -14.49 1.13
N GLU A 115 10.89 -14.99 -0.11
CA GLU A 115 11.58 -14.31 -1.21
C GLU A 115 11.00 -12.91 -1.48
N ARG A 116 9.67 -12.76 -1.40
CA ARG A 116 9.02 -11.45 -1.54
C ARG A 116 9.32 -10.52 -0.36
N ALA A 117 9.39 -11.05 0.86
CA ALA A 117 9.78 -10.29 2.04
C ALA A 117 11.21 -9.75 1.89
N ARG A 118 12.15 -10.62 1.51
CA ARG A 118 13.55 -10.24 1.25
C ARG A 118 13.67 -9.20 0.16
N ALA A 119 13.01 -9.42 -0.98
CA ALA A 119 13.05 -8.47 -2.10
C ALA A 119 12.53 -7.08 -1.73
N ALA A 120 11.51 -7.00 -0.87
CA ALA A 120 10.97 -5.72 -0.40
C ALA A 120 11.96 -4.95 0.49
N VAL A 121 12.61 -5.62 1.45
CA VAL A 121 13.58 -4.96 2.34
C VAL A 121 14.91 -4.69 1.64
N ASP A 122 15.43 -5.65 0.85
CA ASP A 122 16.71 -5.50 0.13
C ASP A 122 16.67 -4.28 -0.77
N ARG A 123 15.53 -4.03 -1.43
CA ARG A 123 15.36 -2.83 -2.27
C ARG A 123 15.55 -1.52 -1.51
N PHE A 124 14.93 -1.40 -0.33
CA PHE A 124 15.09 -0.20 0.49
C PHE A 124 16.50 -0.11 1.10
N LEU A 125 17.09 -1.25 1.47
CA LEU A 125 18.46 -1.29 1.98
C LEU A 125 19.49 -0.85 0.93
N ASP A 126 19.26 -1.17 -0.33
CA ASP A 126 20.16 -0.85 -1.44
C ASP A 126 19.96 0.58 -1.97
N GLU A 127 18.71 1.08 -2.00
CA GLU A 127 18.36 2.33 -2.69
C GLU A 127 17.96 3.49 -1.76
N ALA A 128 17.57 3.21 -0.51
CA ALA A 128 16.89 4.18 0.37
C ALA A 128 17.30 4.08 1.86
N TYR A 129 18.44 3.45 2.16
CA TYR A 129 18.98 3.34 3.51
C TYR A 129 20.39 3.95 3.56
N GLU A 130 20.62 4.79 4.56
CA GLU A 130 21.92 5.35 4.87
C GLU A 130 22.19 5.20 6.37
N PRO A 131 23.29 4.58 6.82
CA PRO A 131 23.56 4.38 8.24
C PRO A 131 23.49 5.66 9.10
N SER A 132 23.81 6.82 8.53
CA SER A 132 23.77 8.12 9.21
C SER A 132 22.39 8.81 9.20
N ARG A 133 21.44 8.34 8.39
CA ARG A 133 20.12 8.98 8.21
C ARG A 133 18.92 8.06 8.43
N GLY A 134 19.16 6.75 8.47
CA GLY A 134 18.11 5.74 8.61
C GLY A 134 17.57 5.31 7.25
N VAL A 135 16.27 5.07 7.17
CA VAL A 135 15.56 4.77 5.91
C VAL A 135 14.76 6.00 5.45
N ALA A 136 14.77 6.29 4.15
CA ALA A 136 13.95 7.34 3.56
C ALA A 136 12.47 6.92 3.51
N HIS A 137 11.57 7.87 3.68
CA HIS A 137 10.13 7.66 3.64
C HIS A 137 9.66 7.12 2.29
N GLN A 138 10.14 7.72 1.20
CA GLN A 138 9.75 7.36 -0.16
C GLN A 138 10.95 6.90 -0.97
N LEU A 139 10.77 5.81 -1.71
CA LEU A 139 11.62 5.44 -2.83
C LEU A 139 10.86 5.70 -4.14
N THR A 140 11.33 6.70 -4.89
CA THR A 140 10.72 7.12 -6.16
C THR A 140 11.63 6.75 -7.34
N PRO A 141 11.14 6.83 -8.60
CA PRO A 141 12.02 6.66 -9.77
C PRO A 141 13.21 7.61 -9.83
N ASP A 142 13.12 8.77 -9.16
CA ASP A 142 14.19 9.78 -9.08
C ASP A 142 15.11 9.56 -7.88
N GLY A 143 14.88 8.50 -7.07
CA GLY A 143 15.66 8.16 -5.89
C GLY A 143 14.89 8.33 -4.56
N PRO A 144 15.59 8.17 -3.42
CA PRO A 144 15.01 8.29 -2.09
C PRO A 144 14.62 9.74 -1.77
N ARG A 145 13.48 9.93 -1.11
CA ARG A 145 12.90 11.23 -0.78
C ARG A 145 12.36 11.21 0.65
N ILE A 146 12.53 12.35 1.32
CA ILE A 146 12.02 12.63 2.67
C ILE A 146 12.66 11.70 3.70
N TRP A 147 13.52 12.25 4.53
CA TRP A 147 14.22 11.53 5.59
C TRP A 147 13.75 12.00 6.96
N GLY A 148 14.14 11.30 8.02
CA GLY A 148 13.94 11.77 9.38
C GLY A 148 12.51 11.59 9.91
N LEU A 149 11.75 10.61 9.41
CA LEU A 149 10.44 10.24 9.95
C LEU A 149 10.55 8.97 10.79
N LEU A 150 10.03 9.02 12.02
CA LEU A 150 10.14 7.93 13.00
C LEU A 150 9.39 6.69 12.55
N GLU A 151 8.17 6.85 12.02
CA GLU A 151 7.30 5.75 11.61
C GLU A 151 8.01 4.82 10.62
N ASP A 152 8.73 5.40 9.66
CA ASP A 152 9.51 4.65 8.68
C ASP A 152 10.62 3.85 9.34
N GLN A 153 11.35 4.46 10.30
CA GLN A 153 12.43 3.78 11.00
C GLN A 153 11.92 2.54 11.75
N VAL A 154 10.91 2.74 12.60
CA VAL A 154 10.46 1.69 13.54
C VAL A 154 9.68 0.58 12.82
N SER A 155 8.90 0.94 11.80
CA SER A 155 8.15 -0.03 11.00
C SER A 155 9.07 -0.85 10.11
N PHE A 156 10.08 -0.22 9.51
CA PHE A 156 11.07 -0.90 8.69
C PHE A 156 12.00 -1.78 9.52
N ALA A 157 12.49 -1.30 10.67
CA ALA A 157 13.27 -2.11 11.61
C ALA A 157 12.48 -3.33 12.12
N GLY A 158 11.21 -3.15 12.52
CA GLY A 158 10.34 -4.26 12.92
C GLY A 158 10.12 -5.28 11.79
N GLY A 159 10.02 -4.82 10.54
CA GLY A 159 10.02 -5.67 9.35
C GLY A 159 11.30 -6.48 9.20
N LEU A 160 12.46 -5.81 9.30
CA LEU A 160 13.79 -6.44 9.22
C LEU A 160 13.99 -7.51 10.29
N LEU A 161 13.55 -7.29 11.54
CA LEU A 161 13.66 -8.27 12.62
C LEU A 161 12.87 -9.55 12.31
N LYS A 162 11.65 -9.42 11.78
CA LYS A 162 10.83 -10.57 11.35
C LYS A 162 11.44 -11.29 10.16
N VAL A 163 12.03 -10.57 9.20
CA VAL A 163 12.78 -11.16 8.08
C VAL A 163 14.02 -11.90 8.62
N ALA A 164 14.78 -11.30 9.53
CA ALA A 164 15.95 -11.91 10.17
C ALA A 164 15.57 -13.21 10.88
N GLU A 165 14.50 -13.20 11.68
CA GLU A 165 14.00 -14.39 12.38
C GLU A 165 13.60 -15.50 11.40
N ALA A 166 12.91 -15.15 10.30
CA ALA A 166 12.44 -16.14 9.32
C ALA A 166 13.56 -16.70 8.41
N THR A 167 14.60 -15.91 8.14
CA THR A 167 15.67 -16.25 7.18
C THR A 167 16.98 -16.67 7.85
N GLN A 168 17.16 -16.33 9.13
CA GLN A 168 18.41 -16.47 9.88
C GLN A 168 19.58 -15.67 9.27
N GLU A 169 19.28 -14.60 8.54
CA GLU A 169 20.29 -13.74 7.92
C GLU A 169 20.65 -12.55 8.81
N ASP A 170 21.84 -12.60 9.41
CA ASP A 170 22.33 -11.61 10.39
C ASP A 170 22.41 -10.17 9.84
N ARG A 171 22.52 -9.99 8.52
CA ARG A 171 22.54 -8.64 7.91
C ARG A 171 21.29 -7.83 8.26
N TYR A 172 20.13 -8.48 8.34
CA TYR A 172 18.86 -7.83 8.65
C TYR A 172 18.77 -7.46 10.12
N LEU A 173 19.19 -8.36 11.00
CA LEU A 173 19.25 -8.13 12.45
C LEU A 173 20.16 -6.94 12.77
N ARG A 174 21.39 -6.94 12.26
CA ARG A 174 22.36 -5.85 12.48
C ARG A 174 21.86 -4.51 11.94
N THR A 175 21.19 -4.50 10.79
CA THR A 175 20.67 -3.27 10.20
C THR A 175 19.48 -2.74 10.99
N ALA A 176 18.58 -3.62 11.46
CA ALA A 176 17.50 -3.24 12.35
C ALA A 176 18.02 -2.60 13.64
N GLY A 177 19.06 -3.19 14.25
CA GLY A 177 19.73 -2.64 15.43
C GLY A 177 20.23 -1.21 15.19
N LYS A 178 20.96 -0.96 14.09
CA LYS A 178 21.44 0.38 13.74
C LYS A 178 20.31 1.39 13.53
N ILE A 179 19.20 0.98 12.91
CA ILE A 179 18.03 1.85 12.73
C ILE A 179 17.39 2.19 14.08
N LEU A 180 17.30 1.23 14.99
CA LEU A 180 16.74 1.44 16.33
C LEU A 180 17.65 2.28 17.23
N GLU A 181 18.97 2.13 17.13
CA GLU A 181 19.95 3.02 17.76
C GLU A 181 19.78 4.46 17.26
N LEU A 182 19.70 4.66 15.94
CA LEU A 182 19.42 5.97 15.36
C LEU A 182 18.07 6.53 15.83
N ALA A 183 17.04 5.69 15.92
CA ALA A 183 15.73 6.09 16.41
C ALA A 183 15.81 6.63 17.85
N GLN A 184 16.58 5.94 18.69
CA GLN A 184 16.83 6.38 20.07
C GLN A 184 17.63 7.69 20.13
N GLU A 185 18.65 7.85 19.29
CA GLU A 185 19.52 9.04 19.32
C GLU A 185 18.84 10.29 18.74
N ALA A 186 18.12 10.15 17.64
CA ALA A 186 17.65 11.29 16.84
C ALA A 186 16.21 11.73 17.17
N TYR A 187 15.39 10.85 17.75
CA TYR A 187 13.95 11.11 17.95
C TYR A 187 13.54 11.14 19.42
N LEU A 188 14.36 10.64 20.35
CA LEU A 188 14.04 10.64 21.77
C LEU A 188 14.05 12.04 22.34
N SER A 189 12.93 12.43 22.93
CA SER A 189 12.84 13.68 23.66
C SER A 189 13.49 13.57 25.04
N PRO A 190 14.39 14.51 25.40
CA PRO A 190 15.06 14.51 26.70
C PRO A 190 14.12 14.90 27.86
N THR A 191 12.93 15.43 27.57
CA THR A 191 12.03 15.98 28.60
C THR A 191 10.99 14.99 29.12
N ASP A 192 10.54 14.06 28.27
CA ASP A 192 9.44 13.15 28.58
C ASP A 192 9.72 11.68 28.22
N GLY A 193 10.88 11.38 27.62
CA GLY A 193 11.26 10.02 27.26
C GLY A 193 10.43 9.43 26.10
N LEU A 194 9.64 10.26 25.39
CA LEU A 194 8.86 9.82 24.24
C LEU A 194 9.60 10.14 22.94
N LEU A 195 9.44 9.27 21.94
CA LEU A 195 9.97 9.53 20.61
C LEU A 195 9.08 10.52 19.85
N ARG A 196 9.71 11.45 19.13
CA ARG A 196 9.04 12.40 18.25
C ARG A 196 8.85 11.81 16.85
N ASP A 197 7.78 12.21 16.17
CA ASP A 197 7.45 11.78 14.81
C ASP A 197 8.52 12.13 13.78
N LEU A 198 9.26 13.22 13.99
CA LEU A 198 10.34 13.67 13.13
C LEU A 198 11.63 14.02 13.88
N ALA A 199 12.77 13.80 13.22
CA ALA A 199 14.09 14.21 13.68
C ALA A 199 14.55 15.47 12.90
N PRO A 200 14.56 16.68 13.49
CA PRO A 200 14.90 17.91 12.77
C PRO A 200 16.28 17.92 12.11
N SER A 201 17.24 17.18 12.67
CA SER A 201 18.59 17.05 12.13
C SER A 201 18.65 16.20 10.85
N LEU A 202 17.65 15.34 10.62
CA LEU A 202 17.58 14.42 9.49
C LEU A 202 16.50 14.83 8.47
N TYR A 203 15.50 15.60 8.91
CA TYR A 203 14.32 15.92 8.12
C TYR A 203 14.62 16.89 6.97
N ASP A 204 14.33 16.45 5.74
CA ASP A 204 14.46 17.22 4.51
C ASP A 204 13.15 17.28 3.69
N GLY A 205 12.03 16.96 4.33
CA GLY A 205 10.70 17.00 3.71
C GLY A 205 10.06 18.39 3.64
N PRO A 206 8.79 18.47 3.18
CA PRO A 206 8.07 19.73 3.03
C PRO A 206 7.88 20.50 4.35
N LYS A 207 8.23 21.79 4.33
CA LYS A 207 8.12 22.70 5.47
C LYS A 207 6.88 23.58 5.35
N VAL A 208 5.70 22.98 5.53
CA VAL A 208 4.41 23.68 5.42
C VAL A 208 3.77 23.82 6.79
N GLY A 209 3.62 25.05 7.28
CA GLY A 209 3.04 25.32 8.59
C GLY A 209 3.82 24.64 9.71
N ASN A 210 3.10 24.01 10.66
CA ASN A 210 3.71 23.35 11.82
C ASN A 210 4.25 21.93 11.51
N TRP A 211 4.29 21.50 10.26
CA TRP A 211 4.68 20.13 9.88
C TRP A 211 6.19 19.86 10.02
N GLU A 212 6.99 20.90 10.24
CA GLU A 212 8.42 20.78 10.54
C GLU A 212 8.72 20.70 12.05
N LEU A 213 7.71 20.85 12.91
CA LEU A 213 7.86 20.82 14.35
C LEU A 213 7.65 19.41 14.89
N PRO A 214 8.61 18.83 15.62
CA PRO A 214 8.45 17.50 16.20
C PRO A 214 7.26 17.42 17.15
N ASN A 215 6.41 16.43 16.92
CA ASN A 215 5.25 16.13 17.75
C ASN A 215 5.33 14.71 18.30
N VAL A 216 4.52 14.45 19.33
CA VAL A 216 4.24 13.08 19.74
C VAL A 216 3.07 12.58 18.88
N PRO A 217 3.24 11.52 18.08
CA PRO A 217 2.17 10.99 17.23
C PRO A 217 1.11 10.34 18.12
N LEU A 218 0.08 11.12 18.47
CA LEU A 218 -1.12 10.74 19.22
C LEU A 218 -2.30 10.64 18.26
N GLU A 219 -2.17 9.78 17.26
CA GLU A 219 -3.24 9.55 16.29
C GLU A 219 -3.94 8.22 16.57
N ASP A 220 -5.27 8.21 16.41
CA ASP A 220 -6.06 6.98 16.42
C ASP A 220 -6.06 6.39 15.01
N THR A 221 -5.03 5.60 14.72
CA THR A 221 -4.86 4.93 13.43
C THR A 221 -5.03 3.41 13.58
N PRO A 222 -5.43 2.69 12.53
CA PRO A 222 -5.63 1.23 12.59
C PRO A 222 -4.31 0.43 12.67
N HIS A 223 -3.16 1.11 12.76
CA HIS A 223 -1.84 0.51 12.91
C HIS A 223 -1.20 1.00 14.23
N LEU A 224 -0.13 0.32 14.67
CA LEU A 224 0.58 0.69 15.89
C LEU A 224 1.11 2.12 15.79
N SER A 225 0.98 2.89 16.86
CA SER A 225 1.67 4.18 16.95
C SER A 225 3.18 3.97 16.84
N PRO A 226 3.95 4.94 16.30
CA PRO A 226 5.40 4.80 16.17
C PRO A 226 6.12 4.49 17.49
N ASN A 227 5.66 5.03 18.62
CA ASN A 227 6.21 4.72 19.94
C ASN A 227 5.92 3.27 20.36
N ALA A 228 4.70 2.76 20.11
CA ALA A 228 4.36 1.37 20.39
C ALA A 228 5.14 0.40 19.47
N ALA A 229 5.27 0.75 18.19
CA ALA A 229 6.07 0.00 17.22
C ALA A 229 7.56 -0.04 17.64
N ALA A 230 8.11 1.07 18.13
CA ALA A 230 9.47 1.12 18.65
C ALA A 230 9.67 0.18 19.85
N ALA A 231 8.76 0.24 20.83
CA ALA A 231 8.80 -0.63 22.01
C ALA A 231 8.81 -2.12 21.63
N LEU A 232 7.91 -2.52 20.74
CA LEU A 232 7.85 -3.90 20.25
C LEU A 232 9.08 -4.30 19.42
N ALA A 233 9.65 -3.36 18.64
CA ALA A 233 10.86 -3.62 17.88
C ALA A 233 12.08 -3.81 18.78
N TRP A 234 12.22 -3.01 19.86
CA TRP A 234 13.28 -3.22 20.85
C TRP A 234 13.12 -4.53 21.62
N GLU A 235 11.90 -4.86 22.04
CA GLU A 235 11.61 -6.16 22.68
C GLU A 235 11.97 -7.34 21.75
N HIS A 236 11.61 -7.24 20.47
CA HIS A 236 11.92 -8.27 19.49
C HIS A 236 13.43 -8.35 19.20
N LEU A 237 14.13 -7.20 19.10
CA LEU A 237 15.58 -7.17 18.95
C LEU A 237 16.26 -7.89 20.12
N GLU A 238 15.91 -7.53 21.35
CA GLU A 238 16.47 -8.13 22.57
C GLU A 238 16.23 -9.65 22.61
N ALA A 239 15.03 -10.10 22.25
CA ALA A 239 14.71 -11.53 22.19
C ALA A 239 15.52 -12.31 21.13
N LEU A 240 16.05 -11.64 20.10
CA LEU A 240 16.89 -12.26 19.08
C LEU A 240 18.39 -12.18 19.38
N THR A 241 18.80 -11.32 20.32
CA THR A 241 20.22 -11.10 20.67
C THR A 241 20.61 -11.63 22.04
N SER A 242 19.65 -12.08 22.85
CA SER A 242 19.87 -12.64 24.20
C SER A 242 20.21 -14.13 24.24
#